data_AF-A0A932UAY9-F1
#
_entry.id   AF-A0A932UAY9-F1
#
_cell.length_a   1.000
_cell.length_b   1.000
_cell.length_c   1.000
_cell.angle_alpha   90.00
_cell.angle_beta   90.00
_cell.angle_gamma   90.00
#
_symmetry.space_group_name_H-M   'P 1'
#
loop_
_entity.id
_entity.type
_entity.pdbx_description
1 polymer ?
#
loop_
_entity_poly.entity_id
_entity_poly.type
_entity_poly.pdbx_seq_one_letter_code
_entity_poly.pdbx_strand_id
1 'polypeptide(L)' 'MEVLVTYDVATESVEGQRRLRRVAKVCEAYGQRVQKSVFECLVNAGELE' A
#
# COMPACT_ATOMS: atom_id res chain seq x y z
N MET A 1 -3.89 -10.69 11.16
CA MET A 1 -4.57 -9.41 11.49
C MET A 1 -4.91 -8.73 10.18
N GLU A 2 -6.12 -8.19 10.07
CA GLU A 2 -6.51 -7.39 8.90
C GLU A 2 -6.12 -5.93 9.14
N VAL A 3 -5.43 -5.32 8.17
CA VAL A 3 -4.94 -3.95 8.23
C VAL A 3 -5.39 -3.21 6.98
N LEU A 4 -6.03 -2.05 7.15
CA LEU A 4 -6.35 -1.15 6.07
C LEU A 4 -5.26 -0.08 5.96
N VAL A 5 -4.56 -0.05 4.82
CA VAL A 5 -3.51 0.93 4.53
C VAL A 5 -4.07 2.02 3.62
N THR A 6 -4.08 3.26 4.09
CA THR A 6 -4.36 4.45 3.29
C THR A 6 -3.07 5.25 3.11
N TYR A 7 -2.64 5.45 1.87
CA TYR A 7 -1.40 6.16 1.58
C TYR A 7 -1.69 7.53 0.95
N ASP A 8 -1.45 8.59 1.72
CA ASP A 8 -1.51 9.96 1.22
C ASP A 8 -0.22 10.29 0.47
N VAL A 9 -0.35 10.44 -0.85
CA VAL A 9 0.76 10.75 -1.73
C VAL A 9 0.27 11.59 -2.90
N ALA A 10 0.90 12.74 -3.12
CA ALA A 10 0.67 13.53 -4.32
C ALA A 10 1.08 12.71 -5.56
N THR A 11 0.17 12.57 -6.53
CA THR A 11 0.42 11.78 -7.76
C THR A 11 0.55 12.62 -9.02
N GLU A 12 0.66 13.94 -8.88
CA GLU A 12 0.82 14.89 -10.00
C GLU A 12 2.22 14.80 -10.61
N SER A 13 3.23 14.44 -9.80
CA SER A 13 4.62 14.28 -10.25
C SER A 13 4.96 12.80 -10.53
N VAL A 14 5.95 12.58 -11.39
CA VAL A 14 6.47 11.24 -11.73
C VAL A 14 7.03 10.54 -10.50
N GLU A 15 7.69 11.28 -9.62
CA GLU A 15 8.26 10.79 -8.36
C GLU A 15 7.15 10.31 -7.42
N GLY A 16 6.06 11.06 -7.31
CA GLY A 16 4.88 10.70 -6.54
C GLY A 16 4.25 9.39 -7.02
N GLN A 17 4.05 9.27 -8.33
CA GLN A 17 3.56 8.02 -8.94
C GLN A 17 4.54 6.86 -8.76
N ARG A 18 5.86 7.11 -8.77
CA ARG A 18 6.89 6.09 -8.51
C ARG A 18 6.83 5.61 -7.06
N ARG A 19 6.63 6.50 -6.09
CA ARG A 19 6.45 6.12 -4.68
C ARG A 19 5.18 5.29 -4.48
N LEU A 20 4.05 5.71 -5.05
CA LEU A 20 2.81 4.94 -4.99
C LEU A 20 2.98 3.53 -5.57
N ARG A 21 3.67 3.39 -6.72
CA ARG A 21 3.96 2.07 -7.32
C ARG A 21 4.81 1.18 -6.42
N ARG A 22 5.78 1.75 -5.69
CA ARG A 22 6.61 0.99 -4.75
C ARG A 22 5.79 0.50 -3.56
N VAL A 23 4.97 1.36 -2.97
CA VAL A 23 4.08 0.99 -1.86
C VAL A 23 3.07 -0.06 -2.31
N ALA A 24 2.42 0.15 -3.46
CA ALA A 24 1.45 -0.80 -4.00
C ALA A 24 2.05 -2.19 -4.19
N LYS A 25 3.26 -2.29 -4.75
CA LYS A 25 3.95 -3.57 -4.93
C LYS A 25 4.18 -4.31 -3.61
N VAL A 26 4.43 -3.58 -2.51
CA VAL A 26 4.60 -4.18 -1.18
C VAL A 26 3.25 -4.60 -0.62
N CYS A 27 2.26 -3.71 -0.60
CA CYS A 27 0.93 -4.01 -0.03
C CYS A 27 0.20 -5.16 -0.76
N GLU A 28 0.33 -5.23 -2.09
CA GLU A 28 -0.25 -6.31 -2.91
C GLU A 28 0.43 -7.68 -2.66
N ALA A 29 1.61 -7.72 -2.03
CA ALA A 29 2.21 -9.00 -1.60
C ALA A 29 1.53 -9.57 -0.33
N TYR A 30 0.87 -8.71 0.44
CA TYR A 30 0.19 -9.06 1.69
C TYR A 30 -1.34 -8.95 1.59
N GLY A 31 -1.89 -8.62 0.42
CA GLY A 31 -3.33 -8.47 0.27
C GLY A 31 -3.75 -7.84 -1.06
N GLN A 32 -4.81 -7.04 -1.02
CA GLN A 32 -5.47 -6.51 -2.21
C GLN A 32 -5.51 -4.99 -2.22
N ARG A 33 -5.21 -4.41 -3.39
CA ARG A 33 -5.45 -2.99 -3.65
C ARG A 33 -6.91 -2.76 -4.02
N VAL A 34 -7.64 -2.03 -3.16
CA VAL A 34 -9.09 -1.80 -3.31
C VAL A 34 -9.42 -0.42 -3.90
N GLN A 35 -8.51 0.56 -3.78
CA GLN A 35 -8.61 1.86 -4.47
C GLN A 35 -7.22 2.36 -4.92
N LYS A 36 -7.15 3.59 -5.46
CA LYS A 36 -5.90 4.17 -5.99
C LYS A 36 -4.75 4.11 -4.99
N SER A 37 -4.96 4.45 -3.73
CA SER A 37 -3.93 4.37 -2.68
C SER A 37 -4.47 3.77 -1.39
N VAL A 38 -5.41 2.83 -1.52
CA VAL A 38 -6.02 2.09 -0.40
C VAL A 38 -5.84 0.59 -0.62
N PHE A 39 -5.36 -0.10 0.41
CA PHE A 39 -5.02 -1.52 0.38
C PHE A 39 -5.55 -2.22 1.61
N GLU A 40 -6.15 -3.39 1.43
CA GLU A 40 -6.53 -4.30 2.51
C GLU A 40 -5.48 -5.41 2.59
N CYS A 41 -4.72 -5.45 3.69
CA CYS A 41 -3.62 -6.38 3.89
C CYS A 41 -3.93 -7.35 5.03
N LEU A 42 -3.59 -8.62 4.83
CA LEU A 42 -3.60 -9.65 5.85
C LEU A 42 -2.16 -9.95 6.28
N VAL A 43 -1.79 -9.49 7.47
CA VAL A 43 -0.42 -9.63 8.01
C VAL A 43 -0.43 -10.30 9.37
N ASN A 44 0.62 -11.04 9.69
CA ASN A 44 0.86 -11.50 11.05
C ASN A 44 1.62 -10.44 11.87
N ALA A 45 1.76 -10.64 13.19
CA ALA A 45 2.39 -9.66 14.06
C ALA A 45 3.87 -9.39 13.70
N GLY A 46 4.62 -10.44 13.34
CA GLY A 46 6.03 -10.29 12.96
C GLY A 46 6.27 -9.69 11.58
N GLU A 47 5.25 -9.68 10.70
CA GLU A 47 5.32 -9.01 9.39
C GLU A 47 5.00 -7.50 9.47
N LEU A 48 4.37 -7.06 10.57
CA LEU A 48 4.02 -5.66 10.78
C LEU A 48 5.11 -4.88 11.51
N GLU A 49 5.98 -5.56 12.26
CA GLU A 49 7.15 -4.98 12.96
C GLU A 49 8.27 -4.56 12.00
#